data_AF-A0A1B6K8H0-F1
#
_entry.id   AF-A0A1B6K8H0-F1
#
_cell.length_a   1.000
_cell.length_b   1.000
_cell.length_c   1.000
_cell.angle_alpha   90.00
_cell.angle_beta   90.00
_cell.angle_gamma   90.00
#
_symmetry.space_group_name_H-M   'P 1'
#
loop_
_entity.id
_entity.type
_entity.pdbx_description
1 polymer ?
#
loop_
_entity_poly.entity_id
_entity_poly.type
_entity_poly.pdbx_seq_one_letter_code
_entity_poly.pdbx_strand_id
1 'polypeptide(L)'
;MSERKVLNKYYPPDFDPSKIPRMKLPKNRQYTVRLMAPFNMRCKTCGEYIYKGKKFNARKEDVEGEDYFGIRIYRFYIKCTRCLQEISFKTDPKNTDYEIEAGATRNFMALKLAEEQAQREEDERKEEEANNPMKLLENRTQQSKQELELLESLEDLKDLNRRQRSIDYDSMLSQYDTKEAREKILKMQEEQDEKF
;
A
#
# COMPACT_ATOMS: atom_id res chain seq x y z
N MET A 1 -10.81 25.40 -39.68
CA MET A 1 -10.61 24.17 -38.88
C MET A 1 -11.72 23.20 -39.24
N SER A 2 -11.39 22.04 -39.79
CA SER A 2 -12.39 20.98 -39.99
C SER A 2 -12.95 20.52 -38.63
N GLU A 3 -14.13 19.91 -38.64
CA GLU A 3 -14.80 19.44 -37.43
C GLU A 3 -14.08 18.25 -36.79
N ARG A 4 -14.13 18.13 -35.45
CA ARG A 4 -13.60 16.95 -34.73
C ARG A 4 -14.32 15.65 -35.12
N LYS A 5 -15.60 15.74 -35.47
CA LYS A 5 -16.45 14.62 -35.89
C LYS A 5 -16.94 14.86 -37.30
N VAL A 6 -16.07 14.61 -38.27
CA VAL A 6 -16.42 14.75 -39.69
C VAL A 6 -17.41 13.66 -40.09
N LEU A 7 -18.61 14.05 -40.55
CA LEU A 7 -19.63 13.14 -41.06
C LEU A 7 -19.19 12.46 -42.36
N ASN A 8 -18.71 13.26 -43.34
CA ASN A 8 -18.32 12.77 -44.65
C ASN A 8 -16.88 13.16 -44.96
N LYS A 9 -16.08 12.17 -45.38
CA LYS A 9 -14.74 12.38 -45.94
C LYS A 9 -14.85 12.26 -47.44
N TYR A 10 -14.28 13.21 -48.18
CA TYR A 10 -14.23 13.12 -49.64
C TYR A 10 -13.30 11.97 -50.05
N TYR A 11 -13.83 11.01 -50.81
CA TYR A 11 -13.05 9.98 -51.48
C TYR A 11 -13.01 10.33 -52.98
N PRO A 12 -11.85 10.30 -53.63
CA PRO A 12 -11.76 10.56 -55.06
C PRO A 12 -12.51 9.48 -55.87
N PRO A 13 -13.03 9.82 -57.07
CA PRO A 13 -13.86 8.92 -57.87
C PRO A 13 -13.14 7.62 -58.30
N ASP A 14 -11.81 7.66 -58.40
CA ASP A 14 -10.98 6.51 -58.77
C ASP A 14 -10.53 5.65 -57.58
N PHE A 15 -11.02 5.94 -56.36
CA PHE A 15 -10.60 5.24 -55.15
C PHE A 15 -11.14 3.80 -55.09
N ASP A 16 -10.25 2.83 -55.20
CA ASP A 16 -10.56 1.40 -55.02
C ASP A 16 -9.93 0.88 -53.71
N PRO A 17 -10.75 0.48 -52.72
CA PRO A 17 -10.28 -0.08 -51.46
C PRO A 17 -9.40 -1.34 -51.61
N SER A 18 -9.54 -2.08 -52.71
CA SER A 18 -8.83 -3.35 -52.95
C SER A 18 -7.37 -3.14 -53.32
N LYS A 19 -7.02 -1.97 -53.88
CA LYS A 19 -5.67 -1.65 -54.35
C LYS A 19 -4.73 -1.23 -53.22
N ILE A 20 -5.25 -0.94 -52.02
CA ILE A 20 -4.46 -0.46 -50.89
C ILE A 20 -4.05 -1.64 -50.00
N PRO A 21 -2.75 -1.99 -49.95
CA PRO A 21 -2.29 -3.04 -49.06
C PRO A 21 -2.40 -2.57 -47.61
N ARG A 22 -2.83 -3.46 -46.72
CA ARG A 22 -2.72 -3.22 -45.28
C ARG A 22 -1.25 -3.27 -44.88
N MET A 23 -0.76 -2.21 -44.25
CA MET A 23 0.59 -2.20 -43.68
C MET A 23 0.71 -3.35 -42.67
N LYS A 24 1.58 -4.32 -42.94
CA LYS A 24 1.90 -5.40 -42.00
C LYS A 24 2.96 -4.88 -41.05
N LEU A 25 2.55 -4.54 -39.83
CA LEU A 25 3.50 -4.14 -38.79
C LEU A 25 4.05 -5.37 -38.05
N PRO A 26 5.27 -5.27 -37.49
CA PRO A 26 5.84 -6.35 -36.69
C PRO A 26 4.97 -6.65 -35.46
N LYS A 27 4.95 -7.91 -35.05
CA LYS A 27 4.14 -8.42 -33.94
C LYS A 27 4.52 -7.76 -32.60
N ASN A 28 5.82 -7.56 -32.35
CA ASN A 28 6.35 -6.87 -31.16
C ASN A 28 6.45 -5.37 -31.38
N ARG A 29 5.33 -4.74 -31.73
CA ARG A 29 5.31 -3.30 -31.88
C ARG A 29 5.22 -2.64 -30.50
N GLN A 30 6.13 -1.69 -30.30
CA GLN A 30 6.07 -0.82 -29.15
C GLN A 30 5.13 0.37 -29.41
N TYR A 31 4.16 0.58 -28.51
CA TYR A 31 3.17 1.66 -28.59
C TYR A 31 3.47 2.73 -27.55
N THR A 32 3.33 4.00 -27.90
CA THR A 32 3.43 5.08 -26.91
C THR A 32 2.07 5.33 -26.26
N VAL A 33 1.98 5.16 -24.94
CA VAL A 33 0.75 5.35 -24.16
C VAL A 33 1.03 6.32 -23.01
N ARG A 34 0.09 7.21 -22.72
CA ARG A 34 0.17 8.07 -21.55
C ARG A 34 -0.47 7.37 -20.35
N LEU A 35 0.33 7.03 -19.35
CA LEU A 35 -0.12 6.30 -18.15
C LEU A 35 0.34 6.97 -16.86
N MET A 36 -0.21 6.52 -15.74
CA MET A 36 0.18 6.94 -14.40
C MET A 36 1.02 5.86 -13.73
N ALA A 37 2.00 6.24 -12.90
CA ALA A 37 2.76 5.29 -12.09
C ALA A 37 1.81 4.53 -11.13
N PRO A 38 1.78 3.18 -11.15
CA PRO A 38 0.80 2.40 -10.41
C PRO A 38 1.07 2.36 -8.89
N PHE A 39 2.34 2.41 -8.50
CA PHE A 39 2.78 2.40 -7.10
C PHE A 39 3.97 3.35 -6.89
N ASN A 40 4.29 3.58 -5.62
CA ASN A 40 5.46 4.35 -5.22
C ASN A 40 6.73 3.54 -5.49
N MET A 41 7.68 4.12 -6.22
CA MET A 41 8.95 3.48 -6.54
C MET A 41 10.11 4.44 -6.37
N ARG A 42 11.29 3.89 -6.11
CA ARG A 42 12.55 4.62 -6.01
C ARG A 42 13.47 4.16 -7.14
N CYS A 43 14.00 5.11 -7.90
CA CYS A 43 14.94 4.78 -8.97
C CYS A 43 16.25 4.25 -8.39
N LYS A 44 16.76 3.13 -8.91
CA LYS A 44 18.01 2.51 -8.43
C LYS A 44 19.24 3.37 -8.71
N THR A 45 19.25 4.10 -9.83
CA THR A 45 20.43 4.85 -10.29
C THR A 45 20.59 6.21 -9.60
N CYS A 46 19.51 6.99 -9.47
CA CYS A 46 19.58 8.36 -8.95
C CYS A 46 18.91 8.54 -7.58
N GLY A 47 18.26 7.50 -7.06
CA GLY A 47 17.54 7.56 -5.78
C GLY A 47 16.27 8.41 -5.79
N GLU A 48 15.86 8.94 -6.96
CA GLU A 48 14.66 9.76 -7.10
C GLU A 48 13.39 8.96 -6.75
N TYR A 49 12.49 9.60 -6.02
CA TYR A 49 11.21 9.03 -5.62
C TYR A 49 10.13 9.36 -6.66
N ILE A 50 9.50 8.32 -7.20
CA ILE A 50 8.36 8.43 -8.10
C ILE A 50 7.12 7.98 -7.32
N TYR A 51 6.28 8.95 -7.00
CA TYR A 51 5.01 8.70 -6.33
C TYR A 51 3.93 8.17 -7.28
N LYS A 52 3.00 7.40 -6.73
CA LYS A 52 1.80 6.89 -7.39
C LYS A 52 1.03 8.04 -8.04
N GLY A 53 0.55 7.84 -9.26
CA GLY A 53 -0.24 8.83 -9.99
C GLY A 53 0.57 9.79 -10.86
N LYS A 54 1.91 9.80 -10.78
CA LYS A 54 2.75 10.62 -11.67
C LYS A 54 2.56 10.19 -13.13
N LYS A 55 2.22 11.13 -14.01
CA LYS A 55 1.91 10.88 -15.43
C LYS A 55 3.19 10.78 -16.27
N PHE A 56 3.28 9.76 -17.11
CA PHE A 56 4.39 9.53 -18.02
C PHE A 56 3.90 9.21 -19.44
N ASN A 57 4.72 9.59 -20.42
CA ASN A 57 4.65 8.99 -21.75
C ASN A 57 5.47 7.71 -21.69
N ALA A 58 4.78 6.58 -21.63
CA ALA A 58 5.38 5.27 -21.51
C ALA A 58 5.37 4.55 -22.86
N ARG A 59 6.30 3.62 -23.02
CA ARG A 59 6.30 2.68 -24.13
C ARG A 59 5.67 1.37 -23.65
N LYS A 60 4.65 0.88 -24.33
CA LYS A 60 3.95 -0.38 -24.07
C LYS A 60 4.42 -1.43 -25.07
N GLU A 61 4.73 -2.61 -24.56
CA GLU A 61 5.08 -3.81 -25.32
C GLU A 61 4.27 -4.99 -24.80
N ASP A 62 3.94 -5.93 -25.70
CA ASP A 62 3.31 -7.19 -25.34
C ASP A 62 4.43 -8.20 -25.05
N VAL A 63 4.42 -8.85 -23.88
CA VAL A 63 5.46 -9.81 -23.52
C VAL A 63 5.22 -11.10 -24.28
N GLU A 64 6.22 -11.59 -25.01
CA GLU A 64 6.13 -12.87 -25.72
C GLU A 64 6.37 -14.04 -24.78
N GLY A 65 5.52 -15.07 -24.87
CA GLY A 65 5.67 -16.32 -24.11
C GLY A 65 5.07 -16.33 -22.71
N GLU A 66 4.57 -15.19 -22.23
CA GLU A 66 3.92 -15.08 -20.92
C GLU A 66 2.47 -14.61 -21.08
N ASP A 67 1.52 -15.53 -20.89
CA ASP A 67 0.08 -15.25 -20.85
C ASP A 67 -0.52 -15.84 -19.57
N TYR A 68 -1.44 -15.13 -18.93
CA TYR A 68 -2.15 -15.61 -17.74
C TYR A 68 -3.56 -16.05 -18.11
N PHE A 69 -3.81 -17.36 -18.22
CA PHE A 69 -5.10 -17.93 -18.65
C PHE A 69 -5.67 -17.28 -19.93
N GLY A 70 -4.79 -16.94 -20.89
CA GLY A 70 -5.15 -16.26 -22.15
C GLY A 70 -5.24 -14.73 -22.07
N ILE A 71 -4.98 -14.14 -20.89
CA ILE A 71 -4.82 -12.69 -20.71
C ILE A 71 -3.36 -12.33 -21.02
N ARG A 72 -3.19 -11.39 -21.96
CA ARG A 72 -1.88 -10.92 -22.41
C ARG A 72 -1.21 -10.08 -21.34
N ILE A 73 0.07 -10.36 -21.06
CA ILE A 73 0.87 -9.57 -20.13
C ILE A 73 1.57 -8.43 -20.89
N TYR A 74 1.48 -7.22 -20.34
CA TYR A 74 2.08 -6.02 -20.92
C TYR A 74 3.28 -5.57 -20.11
N ARG A 75 4.34 -5.18 -20.82
CA ARG A 75 5.50 -4.50 -20.26
C ARG A 75 5.46 -3.02 -20.61
N PHE A 76 5.68 -2.19 -19.61
CA PHE A 76 5.74 -0.75 -19.76
C PHE A 76 7.13 -0.23 -19.44
N TYR A 77 7.59 0.73 -20.24
CA TYR A 77 8.84 1.44 -20.05
C TYR A 77 8.57 2.90 -19.75
N ILE A 78 9.05 3.37 -18.60
CA ILE A 78 9.02 4.78 -18.19
C ILE A 78 10.46 5.29 -18.07
N LYS A 79 10.70 6.56 -18.39
CA LYS A 79 11.97 7.23 -18.11
C LYS A 79 11.91 7.97 -16.78
N CYS A 80 12.93 7.81 -15.94
CA CYS A 80 13.07 8.60 -14.73
C CYS A 80 13.17 10.10 -15.09
N THR A 81 12.55 10.96 -14.29
CA THR A 81 12.57 12.42 -14.52
C THR A 81 13.94 13.05 -14.33
N ARG A 82 14.85 12.40 -13.60
CA ARG A 82 16.17 12.95 -13.26
C ARG A 82 17.31 12.36 -14.09
N CYS A 83 17.45 11.04 -14.11
CA CYS A 83 18.57 10.35 -14.78
C CYS A 83 18.23 9.80 -16.16
N LEU A 84 16.98 9.96 -16.63
CA LEU A 84 16.48 9.41 -17.91
C LEU A 84 16.61 7.89 -18.05
N GLN A 85 17.02 7.19 -16.99
CA GLN A 85 17.09 5.73 -16.94
C GLN A 85 15.70 5.13 -17.19
N GLU A 86 15.68 4.07 -18.00
CA GLU A 86 14.46 3.33 -18.28
C GLU A 86 14.14 2.38 -17.12
N ILE A 87 12.90 2.46 -16.66
CA ILE A 87 12.31 1.61 -15.63
C ILE A 87 11.27 0.76 -16.34
N SER A 88 11.36 -0.56 -16.20
CA SER A 88 10.41 -1.50 -16.78
C SER A 88 9.58 -2.19 -15.70
N PHE A 89 8.29 -2.32 -15.96
CA PHE A 89 7.36 -3.07 -15.12
C PHE A 89 6.34 -3.82 -15.96
N LYS A 90 5.94 -4.98 -15.47
CA LYS A 90 4.96 -5.89 -16.07
C LYS A 90 3.63 -5.81 -15.34
N THR A 91 2.54 -6.11 -16.05
CA THR A 91 1.23 -6.38 -15.44
C THR A 91 1.20 -7.77 -14.83
N ASP A 92 0.74 -7.93 -13.60
CA ASP A 92 0.43 -9.23 -12.99
C ASP A 92 -1.09 -9.38 -12.81
N PRO A 93 -1.77 -10.12 -13.70
CA PRO A 93 -3.21 -10.33 -13.62
C PRO A 93 -3.64 -11.18 -12.41
N LYS A 94 -2.75 -11.99 -11.82
CA LYS A 94 -3.08 -12.85 -10.67
C LYS A 94 -3.35 -12.02 -9.42
N ASN A 95 -2.48 -11.06 -9.14
CA ASN A 95 -2.55 -10.22 -7.94
C ASN A 95 -3.18 -8.84 -8.20
N THR A 96 -3.67 -8.59 -9.42
CA THR A 96 -4.21 -7.28 -9.86
C THR A 96 -3.24 -6.11 -9.64
N ASP A 97 -1.94 -6.39 -9.72
CA ASP A 97 -0.86 -5.44 -9.45
C ASP A 97 0.13 -5.40 -10.62
N TYR A 98 1.21 -4.64 -10.45
CA TYR A 98 2.32 -4.59 -11.38
C TYR A 98 3.60 -5.03 -10.68
N GLU A 99 4.49 -5.66 -11.44
CA GLU A 99 5.79 -6.13 -10.97
C GLU A 99 6.92 -5.35 -11.63
N ILE A 100 7.92 -4.94 -10.85
CA ILE A 100 9.08 -4.23 -11.40
C ILE A 100 10.07 -5.27 -11.91
N GLU A 101 10.47 -5.16 -13.17
CA GLU A 101 11.58 -5.96 -13.72
C GLU A 101 12.92 -5.26 -13.53
N ALA A 102 13.02 -3.98 -13.91
CA ALA A 102 14.29 -3.26 -13.93
C ALA A 102 14.17 -1.76 -13.61
N GLY A 103 15.27 -1.18 -13.13
CA GLY A 103 15.45 0.27 -13.00
C GLY A 103 14.90 0.93 -11.72
N ALA A 104 14.05 0.24 -10.96
CA ALA A 104 13.48 0.78 -9.72
C ALA A 104 13.32 -0.29 -8.63
N THR A 105 13.12 0.17 -7.40
CA THR A 105 12.66 -0.63 -6.26
C THR A 105 11.32 -0.10 -5.80
N ARG A 106 10.42 -0.98 -5.38
CA ARG A 106 9.14 -0.57 -4.81
C ARG A 106 9.39 -0.06 -3.39
N ASN A 107 8.82 1.10 -3.06
CA ASN A 107 8.75 1.53 -1.66
C ASN A 107 7.49 0.90 -1.08
N PHE A 108 7.63 0.15 0.00
CA PHE A 108 6.63 -0.70 0.67
C PHE A 108 6.65 -2.18 0.28
N MET A 109 7.19 -2.99 1.21
CA MET A 109 6.86 -4.39 1.41
C MET A 109 6.54 -4.72 2.88
N ALA A 110 6.77 -3.83 3.85
CA ALA A 110 6.63 -4.17 5.27
C ALA A 110 5.19 -4.55 5.69
N LEU A 111 4.19 -3.75 5.29
CA LEU A 111 2.79 -4.02 5.64
C LEU A 111 2.26 -5.26 4.91
N LYS A 112 2.55 -5.39 3.61
CA LYS A 112 2.18 -6.56 2.82
C LYS A 112 2.84 -7.84 3.33
N LEU A 113 4.12 -7.78 3.70
CA LEU A 113 4.85 -8.91 4.27
C LEU A 113 4.29 -9.31 5.64
N ALA A 114 3.96 -8.34 6.49
CA ALA A 114 3.35 -8.60 7.79
C ALA A 114 1.95 -9.21 7.67
N GLU A 115 1.13 -8.73 6.73
CA GLU A 115 -0.18 -9.32 6.44
C GLU A 115 -0.06 -10.75 5.92
N GLU A 116 0.88 -11.01 5.01
CA GLU A 116 1.09 -12.33 4.43
C GLU A 116 1.67 -13.33 5.45
N GLN A 117 2.50 -12.85 6.38
CA GLN A 117 2.98 -13.63 7.52
C GLN A 117 1.84 -13.93 8.50
N ALA A 118 1.04 -12.94 8.87
CA ALA A 118 -0.10 -13.13 9.77
C ALA A 118 -1.14 -14.11 9.19
N GLN A 119 -1.41 -14.04 7.88
CA GLN A 119 -2.29 -14.99 7.21
C GLN A 119 -1.74 -16.41 7.22
N ARG A 120 -0.44 -16.59 6.93
CA ARG A 120 0.20 -17.91 7.02
C ARG A 120 0.14 -18.49 8.42
N GLU A 121 0.45 -17.69 9.44
CA GLU A 121 0.35 -18.11 10.83
C GLU A 121 -1.09 -18.49 11.21
N GLU A 122 -2.09 -17.73 10.74
CA GLU A 122 -3.50 -18.03 11.00
C GLU A 122 -3.95 -19.32 10.30
N ASP A 123 -3.54 -19.53 9.06
CA ASP A 123 -3.85 -20.72 8.28
C ASP A 123 -3.17 -21.96 8.86
N GLU A 124 -1.90 -21.87 9.26
CA GLU A 124 -1.20 -22.94 9.98
C GLU A 124 -1.92 -23.28 11.29
N ARG A 125 -2.37 -22.28 12.05
CA ARG A 125 -3.13 -22.51 13.29
C ARG A 125 -4.47 -23.20 13.02
N LYS A 126 -5.17 -22.81 11.96
CA LYS A 126 -6.43 -23.45 11.52
C LYS A 126 -6.21 -24.89 11.07
N GLU A 127 -5.14 -25.16 10.34
CA GLU A 127 -4.79 -26.53 9.92
C GLU A 127 -4.47 -27.41 11.14
N GLU A 128 -3.72 -26.90 12.13
CA GLU A 128 -3.45 -27.61 13.37
C GLU A 128 -4.72 -27.89 14.19
N GLU A 129 -5.66 -26.92 14.25
CA GLU A 129 -6.95 -27.08 14.90
C GLU A 129 -7.86 -28.08 14.15
N ALA A 130 -7.84 -28.08 12.81
CA ALA A 130 -8.59 -29.02 12.00
C ALA A 130 -8.04 -30.45 12.09
N ASN A 131 -6.72 -30.59 12.18
CA ASN A 131 -6.06 -31.88 12.31
C ASN A 131 -6.22 -32.50 13.71
N ASN A 132 -6.45 -31.69 14.76
CA ASN A 132 -6.60 -32.19 16.13
C ASN A 132 -7.83 -31.61 16.86
N PRO A 133 -8.92 -32.38 17.01
CA PRO A 133 -10.16 -31.91 17.64
C PRO A 133 -10.00 -31.59 19.14
N MET A 134 -9.03 -32.18 19.84
CA MET A 134 -8.77 -31.86 21.26
C MET A 134 -8.13 -30.49 21.41
N LYS A 135 -7.23 -30.09 20.49
CA LYS A 135 -6.59 -28.77 20.48
C LYS A 135 -7.60 -27.66 20.19
N LEU A 136 -8.56 -27.91 19.30
CA LEU A 136 -9.67 -26.99 19.05
C LEU A 136 -10.51 -26.75 20.31
N LEU A 137 -10.85 -27.82 21.04
CA LEU A 137 -11.59 -27.74 22.31
C LEU A 137 -10.80 -26.94 23.36
N GLU A 138 -9.50 -27.21 23.49
CA GLU A 138 -8.61 -26.49 24.40
C GLU A 138 -8.56 -24.99 24.06
N ASN A 139 -8.31 -24.63 22.80
CA ASN A 139 -8.28 -23.24 22.35
C ASN A 139 -9.61 -22.53 22.61
N ARG A 140 -10.75 -23.20 22.37
CA ARG A 140 -12.07 -22.63 22.66
C ARG A 140 -12.27 -22.38 24.16
N THR A 141 -11.86 -23.30 25.02
CA THR A 141 -11.97 -23.11 26.47
C THR A 141 -11.06 -21.99 26.98
N GLN A 142 -9.83 -21.90 26.44
CA GLN A 142 -8.90 -20.81 26.75
C GLN A 142 -9.44 -19.46 26.29
N GLN A 143 -10.01 -19.36 25.08
CA GLN A 143 -10.65 -18.14 24.57
C GLN A 143 -11.81 -17.71 25.48
N SER A 144 -12.72 -18.63 25.82
CA SER A 144 -13.84 -18.32 26.73
C SER A 144 -13.35 -17.87 28.11
N LYS A 145 -12.27 -18.45 28.63
CA LYS A 145 -11.69 -18.04 29.91
C LYS A 145 -11.11 -16.62 29.83
N GLN A 146 -10.35 -16.31 28.77
CA GLN A 146 -9.81 -14.97 28.54
C GLN A 146 -10.91 -13.91 28.38
N GLU A 147 -12.00 -14.24 27.68
CA GLU A 147 -13.15 -13.33 27.54
C GLU A 147 -13.80 -13.02 28.88
N LEU A 148 -13.96 -14.03 29.75
CA LEU A 148 -14.49 -13.84 31.10
C LEU A 148 -13.57 -12.97 31.97
N GLU A 149 -12.27 -13.24 31.96
CA GLU A 149 -11.28 -12.44 32.69
C GLU A 149 -11.25 -10.98 32.20
N LEU A 150 -11.37 -10.76 30.88
CA LEU A 150 -11.44 -9.43 30.30
C LEU A 150 -12.72 -8.70 30.73
N LEU A 151 -13.86 -9.38 30.75
CA LEU A 151 -15.13 -8.81 31.19
C LEU A 151 -15.11 -8.42 32.67
N GLU A 152 -14.57 -9.28 33.54
CA GLU A 152 -14.38 -8.99 34.96
C GLU A 152 -13.49 -7.75 35.16
N SER A 153 -12.35 -7.69 34.46
CA SER A 153 -11.45 -6.54 34.52
C SER A 153 -12.11 -5.22 34.06
N LEU A 154 -12.99 -5.28 33.05
CA LEU A 154 -13.74 -4.13 32.58
C LEU A 154 -14.82 -3.70 33.58
N GLU A 155 -15.43 -4.64 34.30
CA GLU A 155 -16.41 -4.37 35.34
C GLU A 155 -15.76 -3.71 36.55
N ASP A 156 -14.60 -4.21 37.00
CA ASP A 156 -13.79 -3.59 38.04
C ASP A 156 -13.39 -2.15 37.71
N LEU A 157 -12.96 -1.90 36.47
CA LEU A 157 -12.63 -0.56 35.99
C LEU A 157 -13.85 0.36 35.95
N LYS A 158 -15.03 -0.15 35.58
CA LYS A 158 -16.28 0.62 35.62
C LYS A 158 -16.67 0.96 37.05
N ASP A 159 -16.51 0.04 37.98
CA ASP A 159 -16.84 0.23 39.39
C ASP A 159 -15.88 1.23 40.05
N LEU A 160 -14.59 1.16 39.76
CA LEU A 160 -13.61 2.18 40.16
C LEU A 160 -14.00 3.56 39.62
N ASN A 161 -14.32 3.66 38.33
CA ASN A 161 -14.75 4.92 37.73
C ASN A 161 -16.04 5.46 38.36
N ARG A 162 -17.02 4.60 38.68
CA ARG A 162 -18.25 4.99 39.38
C ARG A 162 -17.96 5.56 40.76
N ARG A 163 -17.07 4.92 41.53
CA ARG A 163 -16.64 5.40 42.87
C ARG A 163 -15.91 6.73 42.77
N GLN A 164 -15.08 6.89 41.74
CA GLN A 164 -14.27 8.09 41.54
C GLN A 164 -15.05 9.25 40.90
N ARG A 165 -16.27 9.03 40.39
CA ARG A 165 -17.08 10.07 39.72
C ARG A 165 -17.43 11.26 40.62
N SER A 166 -17.48 11.07 41.94
CA SER A 166 -17.73 12.14 42.91
C SER A 166 -16.46 12.89 43.33
N ILE A 167 -15.28 12.43 42.92
CA ILE A 167 -14.00 13.06 43.25
C ILE A 167 -13.66 14.04 42.13
N ASP A 168 -13.56 15.32 42.47
CA ASP A 168 -13.12 16.35 41.54
C ASP A 168 -11.59 16.37 41.46
N TYR A 169 -11.07 15.67 40.45
CA TYR A 169 -9.63 15.58 40.19
C TYR A 169 -9.01 16.94 39.90
N ASP A 170 -9.76 17.90 39.34
CA ASP A 170 -9.26 19.22 38.97
C ASP A 170 -9.02 20.10 40.21
N SER A 171 -9.93 20.02 41.19
CA SER A 171 -9.76 20.62 42.52
C SER A 171 -8.61 19.98 43.30
N MET A 172 -8.43 18.65 43.26
CA MET A 172 -7.28 18.01 43.91
C MET A 172 -5.96 18.39 43.23
N LEU A 173 -5.89 18.37 41.89
CA LEU A 173 -4.66 18.74 41.17
C LEU A 173 -4.26 20.18 41.45
N SER A 174 -5.22 21.11 41.45
CA SER A 174 -4.96 22.54 41.67
C SER A 174 -4.45 22.86 43.08
N GLN A 175 -4.71 22.02 44.08
CA GLN A 175 -4.12 22.15 45.43
C GLN A 175 -2.64 21.77 45.47
N TYR A 176 -2.21 20.83 44.63
CA TYR A 176 -0.80 20.42 44.52
C TYR A 176 -0.03 21.26 43.48
N ASP A 177 -0.73 21.82 42.49
CA ASP A 177 -0.17 22.59 41.39
C ASP A 177 -0.07 24.10 41.73
N THR A 178 0.54 24.39 42.88
CA THR A 178 0.81 25.76 43.33
C THR A 178 2.05 26.33 42.64
N LYS A 179 2.10 27.65 42.44
CA LYS A 179 3.26 28.33 41.81
C LYS A 179 4.59 28.01 42.52
N GLU A 180 4.56 27.89 43.84
CA GLU A 180 5.74 27.55 44.65
C GLU A 180 6.21 26.10 44.47
N ALA A 181 5.28 25.16 44.27
CA ALA A 181 5.62 23.78 43.96
C ALA A 181 6.26 23.65 42.56
N ARG A 182 5.71 24.38 41.58
CA ARG A 182 6.30 24.48 40.23
C ARG A 182 7.70 25.09 40.26
N GLU A 183 7.90 26.19 41.00
CA GLU A 183 9.23 26.82 41.15
C GLU A 183 10.25 25.93 41.87
N LYS A 184 9.83 25.16 42.88
CA LYS A 184 10.72 24.19 43.55
C LYS A 184 11.13 23.04 42.64
N ILE A 185 10.21 22.53 41.83
CA ILE A 185 10.49 21.46 40.86
C ILE A 185 11.45 21.99 39.78
N LEU A 186 11.23 23.22 39.29
CA LEU A 186 12.08 23.87 38.31
C LEU A 186 13.51 24.07 38.84
N LYS A 187 13.66 24.57 40.08
CA LYS A 187 14.97 24.70 40.73
C LYS A 187 15.66 23.35 40.95
N MET A 188 14.93 22.31 41.31
CA MET A 188 15.49 20.96 41.43
C MET A 188 15.95 20.38 40.09
N GLN A 189 15.26 20.72 38.99
CA GLN A 189 15.70 20.37 37.64
C GLN A 189 16.95 21.15 37.23
N GLU A 190 17.01 22.46 37.49
CA GLU A 190 18.18 23.29 37.23
C GLU A 190 19.42 22.80 38.00
N GLU A 191 19.28 22.44 39.29
CA GLU A 191 20.38 21.86 40.08
C GLU A 191 20.81 20.46 39.62
N GLN A 192 19.92 19.69 38.97
CA GLN A 192 20.27 18.39 38.39
C GLN A 192 20.98 18.55 37.05
N ASP A 193 20.55 19.51 36.22
CA ASP A 193 21.20 19.86 34.96
C ASP A 193 22.58 20.53 35.18
N GLU A 194 22.78 21.24 36.29
CA GLU A 194 24.10 21.77 36.69
C GLU A 194 25.06 20.70 37.26
N LYS A 195 24.54 19.53 37.67
CA LYS A 195 25.34 18.41 38.19
C LYS A 195 25.80 17.43 37.12
N PHE A 196 25.29 17.55 35.89
CA PHE A 196 25.73 16.80 34.71
C PHE A 196 26.59 17.68 33.79
#